data_AF-A0A958EWJ0-F1
#
_entry.id   AF-A0A958EWJ0-F1
#
_cell.length_a   1.000
_cell.length_b   1.000
_cell.length_c   1.000
_cell.angle_alpha   90.00
_cell.angle_beta   90.00
_cell.angle_gamma   90.00
#
_symmetry.space_group_name_H-M   'P 1'
#
loop_
_entity.id
_entity.type
_entity.pdbx_description
1 polymer ?
#
loop_
_entity_poly.entity_id
_entity_poly.type
_entity_poly.pdbx_seq_one_letter_code
_entity_poly.pdbx_strand_id
1 'polypeptide(L)'
;MNIFQRLYIAFFKEEARKKLFIRALQDLPQPELYPKIEPGVVHFKHFGLIGDIIYAIPAMKALAHGSKIHLHLLINQKSLYKKNMNHPNQGKILTERSVKMLSPLLLAQPDFSVCDILKDQRVDYDLDEFRKYPFDYNTNHICRWYFHMYGITADLSKPWLSVKPDISMNSEIVIARSFRYRAPGIDYSFLQEYPNLTFVGLKEEYEDMKKLVPSLKYRPVKDFLELAQVIAGCRFFIGNQSFPFALAEALKVKRALEVYFYCPNVIPEGEDAYDFCYQPQFEKIVKELNEI
;
A
#
# COMPACT_ATOMS: atom_id res chain seq x y z
N MET A 1 16.92 -8.97 -30.54
CA MET A 1 16.75 -10.37 -30.06
C MET A 1 15.52 -10.97 -30.72
N ASN A 2 15.71 -12.02 -31.51
CA ASN A 2 14.62 -12.67 -32.24
C ASN A 2 13.73 -13.50 -31.27
N ILE A 3 12.58 -13.96 -31.76
CA ILE A 3 11.59 -14.66 -30.92
C ILE A 3 12.12 -15.99 -30.35
N PHE A 4 12.94 -16.72 -31.11
CA PHE A 4 13.53 -17.98 -30.67
C PHE A 4 14.58 -17.78 -29.56
N GLN A 5 15.39 -16.72 -29.63
CA GLN A 5 16.31 -16.34 -28.56
C GLN A 5 15.57 -15.91 -27.29
N ARG A 6 14.44 -15.19 -27.42
CA ARG A 6 13.58 -14.84 -26.28
C ARG A 6 13.00 -16.09 -25.62
N LEU A 7 12.49 -17.03 -26.40
CA LEU A 7 11.92 -18.29 -25.92
C LEU A 7 12.98 -19.17 -25.26
N TYR A 8 14.16 -19.31 -25.87
CA TYR A 8 15.28 -20.05 -25.30
C TYR A 8 15.72 -19.46 -23.95
N ILE A 9 15.94 -18.14 -23.88
CA ILE A 9 16.30 -17.47 -22.63
C ILE A 9 15.18 -17.61 -21.58
N ALA A 10 13.92 -17.53 -21.98
CA ALA A 10 12.79 -17.70 -21.08
C ALA A 10 12.77 -19.11 -20.47
N PHE A 11 12.97 -20.16 -21.30
CA PHE A 11 13.00 -21.55 -20.85
C PHE A 11 14.11 -21.82 -19.83
N PHE A 12 15.34 -21.38 -20.10
CA PHE A 12 16.44 -21.54 -19.15
C PHE A 12 16.20 -20.78 -17.84
N LYS A 13 15.62 -19.57 -17.92
CA LYS A 13 15.23 -18.80 -16.73
C LYS A 13 14.15 -19.50 -15.92
N GLU A 14 13.20 -20.16 -16.58
CA GLU A 14 12.13 -20.91 -15.93
C GLU A 14 12.68 -22.09 -15.12
N GLU A 15 13.52 -22.93 -15.73
CA GLU A 15 14.14 -24.07 -15.04
C GLU A 15 15.02 -23.63 -13.87
N ALA A 16 15.78 -22.55 -14.03
CA ALA A 16 16.56 -21.97 -12.94
C ALA A 16 15.67 -21.46 -11.79
N ARG A 17 14.55 -20.78 -12.11
CA ARG A 17 13.58 -20.31 -11.12
C ARG A 17 12.92 -21.47 -10.36
N LYS A 18 12.52 -22.54 -11.05
CA LYS A 18 11.97 -23.75 -10.43
C LYS A 18 12.95 -24.37 -9.43
N LYS A 19 14.21 -24.53 -9.82
CA LYS A 19 15.25 -25.09 -8.93
C LYS A 19 15.46 -24.23 -7.69
N LEU A 20 15.54 -22.90 -7.86
CA LEU A 20 15.66 -21.97 -6.74
C LEU A 20 14.43 -22.03 -5.81
N PHE A 21 13.24 -22.10 -6.38
CA PHE A 21 11.99 -22.22 -5.63
C PHE A 21 11.95 -23.51 -4.79
N ILE A 22 12.21 -24.67 -5.41
CA ILE A 22 12.23 -25.97 -4.72
C ILE A 22 13.28 -25.98 -3.60
N ARG A 23 14.49 -25.47 -3.88
CA ARG A 23 15.55 -25.39 -2.88
C ARG A 23 15.15 -24.50 -1.71
N ALA A 24 14.57 -23.34 -1.99
CA ALA A 24 14.11 -22.44 -0.94
C ALA A 24 13.05 -23.09 -0.06
N LEU A 25 12.18 -23.97 -0.59
CA LEU A 25 11.17 -24.68 0.20
C LEU A 25 11.73 -25.74 1.17
N GLN A 26 12.90 -26.31 0.91
CA GLN A 26 13.45 -27.42 1.70
C GLN A 26 13.81 -27.01 3.14
N ASP A 27 14.21 -25.76 3.33
CA ASP A 27 14.71 -25.24 4.61
C ASP A 27 13.71 -24.32 5.33
N LEU A 28 12.44 -24.27 4.88
CA LEU A 28 11.46 -23.33 5.45
C LEU A 28 10.74 -23.91 6.67
N PRO A 29 10.78 -23.20 7.82
CA PRO A 29 9.87 -23.50 8.91
C PRO A 29 8.43 -23.22 8.44
N GLN A 30 7.51 -24.11 8.81
CA GLN A 30 6.08 -23.85 8.62
C GLN A 30 5.64 -22.83 9.67
N PRO A 31 4.84 -21.80 9.31
CA PRO A 31 4.27 -20.91 10.29
C PRO A 31 3.20 -21.63 11.09
N GLU A 32 2.93 -21.10 12.27
CA GLU A 32 1.80 -21.52 13.08
C GLU A 32 0.49 -21.05 12.42
N LEU A 33 -0.26 -21.98 11.85
CA LEU A 33 -1.54 -21.69 11.18
C LEU A 33 -2.72 -21.71 12.15
N TYR A 34 -2.58 -22.39 13.29
CA TYR A 34 -3.64 -22.57 14.28
C TYR A 34 -3.13 -22.25 15.69
N PRO A 35 -2.67 -21.01 15.95
CA PRO A 35 -2.19 -20.62 17.27
C PRO A 35 -3.32 -20.74 18.30
N LYS A 36 -2.95 -20.96 19.57
CA LYS A 36 -3.92 -21.07 20.68
C LYS A 36 -4.43 -19.69 21.12
N ILE A 37 -5.28 -19.06 20.33
CA ILE A 37 -5.75 -17.67 20.54
C ILE A 37 -6.56 -17.51 21.85
N GLU A 38 -6.33 -16.42 22.56
CA GLU A 38 -7.14 -16.04 23.73
C GLU A 38 -8.52 -15.52 23.31
N PRO A 39 -9.60 -15.84 24.02
CA PRO A 39 -10.93 -15.37 23.65
C PRO A 39 -11.02 -13.84 23.56
N GLY A 40 -11.54 -13.33 22.44
CA GLY A 40 -11.90 -11.92 22.27
C GLY A 40 -10.79 -11.01 21.75
N VAL A 41 -9.55 -11.49 21.63
CA VAL A 41 -8.43 -10.70 21.11
C VAL A 41 -7.46 -11.54 20.28
N VAL A 42 -6.92 -10.98 19.21
CA VAL A 42 -5.87 -11.59 18.38
C VAL A 42 -4.71 -10.63 18.23
N HIS A 43 -3.50 -11.14 18.47
CA HIS A 43 -2.26 -10.38 18.43
C HIS A 43 -1.50 -10.60 17.12
N PHE A 44 -1.25 -9.52 16.40
CA PHE A 44 -0.53 -9.52 15.12
C PHE A 44 0.80 -8.79 15.24
N LYS A 45 1.81 -9.28 14.53
CA LYS A 45 3.10 -8.62 14.33
C LYS A 45 3.25 -8.18 12.88
N HIS A 46 3.86 -7.01 12.65
CA HIS A 46 4.28 -6.55 11.32
C HIS A 46 5.52 -5.63 11.41
N PHE A 47 6.44 -5.67 10.45
CA PHE A 47 7.56 -4.72 10.34
C PHE A 47 7.70 -4.04 8.97
N GLY A 48 6.83 -4.37 8.01
CA GLY A 48 6.87 -3.83 6.66
C GLY A 48 6.60 -2.33 6.59
N LEU A 49 6.65 -1.79 5.37
CA LEU A 49 6.37 -0.37 5.15
C LEU A 49 4.93 -0.05 5.52
N ILE A 50 4.65 1.20 5.85
CA ILE A 50 3.31 1.63 6.28
C ILE A 50 2.19 1.30 5.27
N GLY A 51 2.50 1.21 3.97
CA GLY A 51 1.55 0.71 2.96
C GLY A 51 1.22 -0.76 3.12
N ASP A 52 2.23 -1.61 3.32
CA ASP A 52 2.08 -3.05 3.54
C ASP A 52 1.17 -3.34 4.74
N ILE A 53 1.26 -2.52 5.80
CA ILE A 53 0.40 -2.62 7.00
C ILE A 53 -1.07 -2.37 6.64
N ILE A 54 -1.37 -1.36 5.82
CA ILE A 54 -2.75 -1.09 5.37
C ILE A 54 -3.30 -2.25 4.53
N TYR A 55 -2.48 -2.82 3.65
CA TYR A 55 -2.86 -3.98 2.84
C TYR A 55 -2.94 -5.29 3.63
N ALA A 56 -2.40 -5.35 4.85
CA ALA A 56 -2.55 -6.49 5.74
C ALA A 56 -3.88 -6.49 6.51
N ILE A 57 -4.61 -5.36 6.54
CA ILE A 57 -5.86 -5.23 7.33
C ILE A 57 -6.91 -6.27 6.93
N PRO A 58 -7.19 -6.55 5.65
CA PRO A 58 -8.14 -7.60 5.28
C PRO A 58 -7.77 -8.98 5.88
N ALA A 59 -6.48 -9.31 5.91
CA ALA A 59 -5.99 -10.56 6.50
C ALA A 59 -6.16 -10.57 8.03
N MET A 60 -5.85 -9.46 8.70
CA MET A 60 -6.07 -9.33 10.14
C MET A 60 -7.54 -9.51 10.52
N LYS A 61 -8.46 -8.89 9.76
CA LYS A 61 -9.91 -9.03 10.00
C LYS A 61 -10.39 -10.47 9.77
N ALA A 62 -9.91 -11.12 8.71
CA ALA A 62 -10.25 -12.51 8.41
C ALA A 62 -9.76 -13.46 9.51
N LEU A 63 -8.52 -13.29 9.98
CA LEU A 63 -7.93 -14.13 11.05
C LEU A 63 -8.51 -13.84 12.44
N ALA A 64 -8.94 -12.61 12.71
CA ALA A 64 -9.54 -12.25 13.99
C ALA A 64 -10.97 -12.79 14.17
N HIS A 65 -11.66 -13.12 13.08
CA HIS A 65 -13.04 -13.63 13.10
C HIS A 65 -14.00 -12.81 13.99
N GLY A 66 -13.86 -11.48 13.97
CA GLY A 66 -14.66 -10.54 14.78
C GLY A 66 -14.11 -10.23 16.18
N SER A 67 -13.02 -10.88 16.60
CA SER A 67 -12.28 -10.52 17.82
C SER A 67 -11.55 -9.17 17.65
N LYS A 68 -11.17 -8.55 18.77
CA LYS A 68 -10.37 -7.32 18.72
C LYS A 68 -8.96 -7.59 18.20
N ILE A 69 -8.43 -6.64 17.44
CA ILE A 69 -7.11 -6.69 16.83
C ILE A 69 -6.14 -5.88 17.69
N HIS A 70 -5.07 -6.54 18.12
CA HIS A 70 -3.88 -5.90 18.69
C HIS A 70 -2.75 -6.00 17.66
N LEU A 71 -2.29 -4.85 17.14
CA LEU A 71 -1.18 -4.79 16.20
C LEU A 71 0.09 -4.30 16.90
N HIS A 72 1.12 -5.13 16.90
CA HIS A 72 2.43 -4.83 17.47
C HIS A 72 3.46 -4.64 16.36
N LEU A 73 3.97 -3.43 16.22
CA LEU A 73 4.89 -3.06 15.14
C LEU A 73 6.32 -3.26 15.57
N LEU A 74 7.02 -4.15 14.88
CA LEU A 74 8.45 -4.32 15.06
C LEU A 74 9.15 -3.19 14.27
N ILE A 75 10.06 -2.47 14.93
CA ILE A 75 10.71 -1.26 14.39
C ILE A 75 12.23 -1.41 14.25
N ASN A 76 12.86 -0.46 13.55
CA ASN A 76 14.31 -0.37 13.35
C ASN A 76 14.93 -1.44 12.44
N GLN A 77 14.11 -2.23 11.73
CA GLN A 77 14.61 -3.16 10.71
C GLN A 77 15.33 -2.36 9.63
N LYS A 78 16.51 -2.85 9.23
CA LYS A 78 17.30 -2.24 8.18
C LYS A 78 16.51 -2.27 6.89
N SER A 79 16.33 -1.12 6.26
CA SER A 79 15.73 -1.05 4.95
C SER A 79 16.70 -1.61 3.90
N LEU A 80 16.15 -2.35 2.93
CA LEU A 80 16.88 -2.83 1.76
C LEU A 80 17.00 -1.77 0.65
N TYR A 81 16.54 -0.54 0.88
CA TYR A 81 16.70 0.53 -0.09
C TYR A 81 18.18 0.79 -0.42
N LYS A 82 18.46 1.02 -1.70
CA LYS A 82 19.81 1.40 -2.16
C LYS A 82 20.24 2.68 -1.45
N LYS A 83 21.54 2.81 -1.13
CA LYS A 83 22.12 3.97 -0.41
C LYS A 83 21.76 5.34 -0.98
N ASN A 84 21.40 5.41 -2.27
CA ASN A 84 21.11 6.66 -2.98
C ASN A 84 19.61 7.03 -2.99
N MET A 85 18.75 6.26 -2.31
CA MET A 85 17.33 6.57 -2.20
C MET A 85 17.07 7.34 -0.90
N ASN A 86 16.69 8.61 -1.01
CA ASN A 86 16.22 9.39 0.13
C ASN A 86 14.92 8.78 0.68
N HIS A 87 14.96 8.33 1.94
CA HIS A 87 13.79 7.79 2.64
C HIS A 87 13.66 8.49 4.00
N PRO A 88 12.47 8.96 4.40
CA PRO A 88 12.28 9.75 5.62
C PRO A 88 12.71 9.00 6.90
N ASN A 89 12.70 7.66 6.86
CA ASN A 89 13.10 6.81 8.00
C ASN A 89 14.61 6.52 8.08
N GLN A 90 15.47 7.27 7.40
CA GLN A 90 16.94 7.19 7.54
C GLN A 90 17.51 5.76 7.42
N GLY A 91 17.06 5.00 6.41
CA GLY A 91 17.51 3.62 6.18
C GLY A 91 16.85 2.56 7.07
N LYS A 92 15.80 2.91 7.83
CA LYS A 92 14.94 1.96 8.56
C LYS A 92 13.61 1.77 7.83
N ILE A 93 12.97 0.61 8.02
CA ILE A 93 11.64 0.33 7.46
C ILE A 93 10.57 1.09 8.25
N LEU A 94 10.44 0.80 9.55
CA LEU A 94 9.59 1.52 10.50
C LEU A 94 10.42 2.18 11.61
N THR A 95 9.90 3.29 12.12
CA THR A 95 10.46 4.05 13.25
C THR A 95 9.36 4.34 14.27
N GLU A 96 9.73 4.81 15.46
CA GLU A 96 8.77 5.30 16.46
C GLU A 96 7.85 6.38 15.89
N ARG A 97 8.39 7.28 15.05
CA ARG A 97 7.58 8.29 14.34
C ARG A 97 6.56 7.63 13.42
N SER A 98 6.93 6.58 12.71
CA SER A 98 6.00 5.84 11.83
C SER A 98 4.84 5.27 12.63
N VAL A 99 5.11 4.65 13.78
CA VAL A 99 4.07 4.13 14.70
C VAL A 99 3.19 5.28 15.20
N LYS A 100 3.80 6.36 15.72
CA LYS A 100 3.07 7.54 16.23
C LYS A 100 2.12 8.15 15.19
N MET A 101 2.52 8.22 13.91
CA MET A 101 1.66 8.75 12.85
C MET A 101 0.54 7.77 12.44
N LEU A 102 0.78 6.46 12.56
CA LEU A 102 -0.16 5.40 12.14
C LEU A 102 -1.19 5.03 13.20
N SER A 103 -0.80 4.98 14.48
CA SER A 103 -1.68 4.55 15.57
C SER A 103 -3.02 5.29 15.62
N PRO A 104 -3.12 6.63 15.41
CA PRO A 104 -4.41 7.32 15.40
C PRO A 104 -5.39 6.78 14.34
N LEU A 105 -4.90 6.40 13.16
CA LEU A 105 -5.75 5.87 12.10
C LEU A 105 -6.28 4.47 12.45
N LEU A 106 -5.40 3.59 12.94
CA LEU A 106 -5.77 2.22 13.27
C LEU A 106 -6.69 2.17 14.48
N LEU A 107 -6.40 2.94 15.54
CA LEU A 107 -7.24 3.00 16.74
C LEU A 107 -8.59 3.70 16.54
N ALA A 108 -8.77 4.42 15.43
CA ALA A 108 -10.09 4.93 15.03
C ALA A 108 -11.00 3.85 14.43
N GLN A 109 -10.45 2.69 14.03
CA GLN A 109 -11.24 1.58 13.49
C GLN A 109 -11.86 0.76 14.62
N PRO A 110 -13.13 0.31 14.49
CA PRO A 110 -13.82 -0.41 15.56
C PRO A 110 -13.15 -1.74 15.92
N ASP A 111 -12.48 -2.39 14.96
CA ASP A 111 -11.88 -3.70 15.15
C ASP A 111 -10.55 -3.66 15.91
N PHE A 112 -9.88 -2.49 15.97
CA PHE A 112 -8.55 -2.34 16.57
C PHE A 112 -8.64 -1.81 18.00
N SER A 113 -7.84 -2.37 18.89
CA SER A 113 -7.73 -1.90 20.28
C SER A 113 -6.30 -1.52 20.68
N VAL A 114 -5.29 -2.06 19.99
CA VAL A 114 -3.87 -1.70 20.20
C VAL A 114 -3.17 -1.52 18.85
N CYS A 115 -2.33 -0.48 18.78
CA CYS A 115 -1.34 -0.27 17.73
C CYS A 115 -0.09 0.35 18.37
N ASP A 116 0.89 -0.46 18.73
CA ASP A 116 2.08 -0.05 19.49
C ASP A 116 3.38 -0.65 18.94
N ILE A 117 4.48 -0.48 19.67
CA ILE A 117 5.79 -1.07 19.33
C ILE A 117 5.91 -2.44 20.00
N LEU A 118 6.30 -3.44 19.23
CA LEU A 118 6.61 -4.78 19.73
C LEU A 118 7.85 -4.75 20.64
N LYS A 119 7.71 -5.28 21.85
CA LYS A 119 8.76 -5.49 22.86
C LYS A 119 8.77 -6.95 23.27
N ASP A 120 7.78 -7.35 24.06
CA ASP A 120 7.60 -8.67 24.68
C ASP A 120 6.14 -9.14 24.63
N GLN A 121 5.27 -8.38 23.97
CA GLN A 121 3.88 -8.78 23.75
C GLN A 121 3.83 -10.10 22.98
N ARG A 122 2.84 -10.92 23.33
CA ARG A 122 2.48 -12.14 22.61
C ARG A 122 2.16 -11.82 21.14
N VAL A 123 2.46 -12.77 20.25
CA VAL A 123 2.13 -12.71 18.82
C VAL A 123 1.46 -14.03 18.44
N ASP A 124 0.23 -13.95 17.92
CA ASP A 124 -0.49 -15.11 17.37
C ASP A 124 -0.16 -15.31 15.90
N TYR A 125 -0.14 -14.21 15.13
CA TYR A 125 0.18 -14.21 13.71
C TYR A 125 1.28 -13.22 13.37
N ASP A 126 2.39 -13.71 12.81
CA ASP A 126 3.46 -12.88 12.27
C ASP A 126 3.20 -12.58 10.78
N LEU A 127 2.71 -11.38 10.49
CA LEU A 127 2.31 -11.01 9.13
C LEU A 127 3.52 -10.85 8.20
N ASP A 128 4.76 -10.96 8.67
CA ASP A 128 5.95 -10.95 7.83
C ASP A 128 6.42 -12.36 7.39
N GLU A 129 5.76 -13.44 7.83
CA GLU A 129 6.13 -14.82 7.49
C GLU A 129 6.24 -15.06 5.98
N PHE A 130 5.35 -14.43 5.19
CA PHE A 130 5.35 -14.55 3.72
C PHE A 130 6.71 -14.20 3.11
N ARG A 131 7.50 -13.31 3.74
CA ARG A 131 8.80 -12.85 3.25
C ARG A 131 9.86 -13.96 3.24
N LYS A 132 9.64 -15.04 4.00
CA LYS A 132 10.53 -16.22 4.00
C LYS A 132 10.26 -17.12 2.79
N TYR A 133 9.06 -17.06 2.23
CA TYR A 133 8.63 -17.95 1.15
C TYR A 133 9.08 -17.44 -0.23
N PRO A 134 9.46 -18.34 -1.16
CA PRO A 134 10.05 -17.98 -2.46
C PRO A 134 9.03 -17.55 -3.51
N PHE A 135 7.94 -16.88 -3.12
CA PHE A 135 6.93 -16.37 -4.06
C PHE A 135 7.34 -14.99 -4.60
N ASP A 136 7.01 -14.70 -5.86
CA ASP A 136 7.32 -13.41 -6.48
C ASP A 136 6.29 -12.35 -6.10
N TYR A 137 6.55 -11.68 -4.98
CA TYR A 137 5.72 -10.60 -4.45
C TYR A 137 5.83 -9.28 -5.24
N ASN A 138 6.62 -9.21 -6.33
CA ASN A 138 6.61 -8.02 -7.21
C ASN A 138 5.40 -8.01 -8.14
N THR A 139 4.68 -9.11 -8.23
CA THR A 139 3.45 -9.25 -9.02
C THR A 139 2.33 -9.78 -8.14
N ASN A 140 1.10 -9.75 -8.65
CA ASN A 140 -0.12 -10.12 -7.89
C ASN A 140 -0.49 -9.11 -6.79
N HIS A 141 -1.73 -9.15 -6.33
CA HIS A 141 -2.24 -8.18 -5.35
C HIS A 141 -1.57 -8.35 -3.98
N ILE A 142 -1.03 -7.27 -3.41
CA ILE A 142 -0.36 -7.23 -2.10
C ILE A 142 -1.16 -7.80 -0.92
N CYS A 143 -2.49 -7.61 -0.87
CA CYS A 143 -3.35 -8.25 0.15
C CYS A 143 -3.23 -9.77 0.12
N ARG A 144 -3.03 -10.35 -1.08
CA ARG A 144 -2.96 -11.80 -1.25
C ARG A 144 -1.68 -12.42 -0.71
N TRP A 145 -0.64 -11.65 -0.43
CA TRP A 145 0.58 -12.17 0.21
C TRP A 145 0.24 -12.82 1.54
N TYR A 146 -0.59 -12.14 2.33
CA TYR A 146 -1.07 -12.64 3.62
C TYR A 146 -2.11 -13.75 3.47
N PHE A 147 -2.95 -13.69 2.42
CA PHE A 147 -3.95 -14.71 2.13
C PHE A 147 -3.31 -16.05 1.80
N HIS A 148 -2.30 -16.02 0.92
CA HIS A 148 -1.52 -17.20 0.57
C HIS A 148 -0.75 -17.74 1.77
N MET A 149 -0.25 -16.86 2.65
CA MET A 149 0.46 -17.29 3.85
C MET A 149 -0.44 -18.07 4.81
N TYR A 150 -1.62 -17.54 5.10
CA TYR A 150 -2.47 -18.09 6.17
C TYR A 150 -3.67 -18.90 5.67
N GLY A 151 -3.79 -19.16 4.36
CA GLY A 151 -4.88 -19.94 3.79
C GLY A 151 -6.26 -19.30 3.95
N ILE A 152 -6.32 -17.97 3.95
CA ILE A 152 -7.53 -17.17 4.18
C ILE A 152 -7.96 -16.42 2.91
N THR A 153 -9.14 -15.81 2.95
CA THR A 153 -9.62 -14.91 1.90
C THR A 153 -10.49 -13.80 2.50
N ALA A 154 -10.64 -12.69 1.78
CA ALA A 154 -11.56 -11.60 2.10
C ALA A 154 -12.07 -10.95 0.81
N ASP A 155 -13.26 -10.33 0.87
CA ASP A 155 -13.80 -9.54 -0.24
C ASP A 155 -13.06 -8.19 -0.31
N LEU A 156 -12.12 -8.09 -1.26
CA LEU A 156 -11.32 -6.89 -1.48
C LEU A 156 -12.10 -5.78 -2.17
N SER A 157 -13.32 -6.00 -2.66
CA SER A 157 -14.15 -4.92 -3.23
C SER A 157 -14.72 -3.98 -2.15
N LYS A 158 -14.74 -4.43 -0.89
CA LYS A 158 -15.27 -3.66 0.24
C LYS A 158 -14.19 -2.82 0.93
N PRO A 159 -14.57 -1.68 1.55
CA PRO A 159 -13.62 -0.89 2.33
C PRO A 159 -13.16 -1.68 3.56
N TRP A 160 -11.87 -1.60 3.86
CA TRP A 160 -11.28 -2.17 5.08
C TRP A 160 -10.80 -1.11 6.07
N LEU A 161 -10.92 0.18 5.70
CA LEU A 161 -10.85 1.33 6.60
C LEU A 161 -12.13 2.16 6.50
N SER A 162 -12.46 2.85 7.60
CA SER A 162 -13.54 3.84 7.66
C SER A 162 -13.09 5.04 8.47
N VAL A 163 -13.35 6.24 7.97
CA VAL A 163 -13.07 7.50 8.64
C VAL A 163 -14.18 8.50 8.32
N LYS A 164 -14.37 9.50 9.21
CA LYS A 164 -15.23 10.65 8.89
C LYS A 164 -14.53 11.50 7.81
N PRO A 165 -15.14 11.75 6.64
CA PRO A 165 -14.49 12.54 5.58
C PRO A 165 -14.31 14.01 5.98
N ASP A 166 -13.22 14.63 5.51
CA ASP A 166 -13.04 16.07 5.54
C ASP A 166 -13.84 16.70 4.40
N ILE A 167 -15.03 17.19 4.71
CA ILE A 167 -15.98 17.75 3.72
C ILE A 167 -15.45 18.99 2.99
N SER A 168 -14.42 19.66 3.52
CA SER A 168 -13.79 20.79 2.83
C SER A 168 -13.04 20.37 1.55
N MET A 169 -12.79 19.07 1.38
CA MET A 169 -12.08 18.50 0.25
C MET A 169 -13.01 18.03 -0.89
N ASN A 170 -14.34 18.17 -0.77
CA ASN A 170 -15.31 17.56 -1.68
C ASN A 170 -15.15 17.93 -3.16
N SER A 171 -14.62 19.12 -3.45
CA SER A 171 -14.35 19.62 -4.80
C SER A 171 -12.90 19.48 -5.23
N GLU A 172 -12.02 19.00 -4.35
CA GLU A 172 -10.59 18.91 -4.59
C GLU A 172 -10.21 17.55 -5.17
N ILE A 173 -9.44 17.57 -6.25
CA ILE A 173 -8.73 16.41 -6.79
C ILE A 173 -7.46 16.27 -5.95
N VAL A 174 -7.39 15.19 -5.16
CA VAL A 174 -6.24 14.96 -4.27
C VAL A 174 -5.21 14.10 -4.96
N ILE A 175 -3.96 14.57 -4.96
CA ILE A 175 -2.85 13.96 -5.67
C ILE A 175 -1.75 13.56 -4.68
N ALA A 176 -1.19 12.37 -4.84
CA ALA A 176 0.07 11.98 -4.21
C ALA A 176 0.94 11.20 -5.20
N ARG A 177 2.15 11.69 -5.47
CA ARG A 177 3.06 11.02 -6.41
C ARG A 177 4.45 10.89 -5.82
N SER A 178 4.72 9.74 -5.22
CA SER A 178 6.00 9.50 -4.54
C SER A 178 7.17 9.43 -5.52
N PHE A 179 8.40 9.65 -5.06
CA PHE A 179 9.60 9.48 -5.91
C PHE A 179 9.86 8.03 -6.36
N ARG A 180 9.18 7.06 -5.74
CA ARG A 180 9.27 5.64 -6.09
C ARG A 180 8.13 5.27 -7.02
N TYR A 181 8.27 4.15 -7.73
CA TYR A 181 7.16 3.56 -8.50
C TYR A 181 6.50 4.53 -9.50
N ARG A 182 7.31 5.37 -10.17
CA ARG A 182 6.85 6.23 -11.27
C ARG A 182 7.04 5.50 -12.59
N ALA A 183 6.00 5.47 -13.41
CA ALA A 183 6.05 4.85 -14.72
C ALA A 183 6.72 5.81 -15.72
N PRO A 184 7.74 5.37 -16.48
CA PRO A 184 8.29 6.16 -17.57
C PRO A 184 7.20 6.47 -18.61
N GLY A 185 7.12 7.74 -19.02
CA GLY A 185 6.13 8.18 -20.02
C GLY A 185 4.78 8.61 -19.46
N ILE A 186 4.59 8.62 -18.13
CA ILE A 186 3.43 9.24 -17.49
C ILE A 186 3.75 10.68 -17.09
N ASP A 187 3.00 11.61 -17.67
CA ASP A 187 3.05 13.05 -17.43
C ASP A 187 1.77 13.54 -16.75
N TYR A 188 1.95 14.35 -15.71
CA TYR A 188 0.87 14.96 -14.92
C TYR A 188 0.63 16.42 -15.34
N SER A 189 1.39 16.98 -16.29
CA SER A 189 1.30 18.39 -16.67
C SER A 189 -0.08 18.79 -17.22
N PHE A 190 -0.81 17.88 -17.87
CA PHE A 190 -2.19 18.13 -18.35
C PHE A 190 -3.18 18.45 -17.21
N LEU A 191 -2.85 18.07 -15.96
CA LEU A 191 -3.69 18.41 -14.82
C LEU A 191 -3.83 19.92 -14.60
N GLN A 192 -2.94 20.74 -15.16
CA GLN A 192 -3.05 22.21 -15.12
C GLN A 192 -4.38 22.74 -15.67
N GLU A 193 -5.09 21.98 -16.50
CA GLU A 193 -6.40 22.34 -17.04
C GLU A 193 -7.54 22.17 -16.01
N TYR A 194 -7.28 21.50 -14.89
CA TYR A 194 -8.28 21.21 -13.86
C TYR A 194 -8.13 22.16 -12.67
N PRO A 195 -9.24 22.69 -12.12
CA PRO A 195 -9.21 23.49 -10.89
C PRO A 195 -9.10 22.58 -9.64
N ASN A 196 -8.86 23.19 -8.48
CA ASN A 196 -8.94 22.53 -7.16
C ASN A 196 -8.04 21.30 -7.04
N LEU A 197 -6.75 21.48 -7.27
CA LEU A 197 -5.74 20.44 -7.15
C LEU A 197 -5.02 20.59 -5.81
N THR A 198 -5.07 19.53 -4.99
CA THR A 198 -4.39 19.48 -3.70
C THR A 198 -3.44 18.29 -3.64
N PHE A 199 -2.20 18.56 -3.26
CA PHE A 199 -1.19 17.54 -3.03
C PHE A 199 -1.11 17.14 -1.56
N VAL A 200 -1.03 15.83 -1.30
CA VAL A 200 -0.71 15.25 0.01
C VAL A 200 0.55 14.38 -0.10
N GLY A 201 1.39 14.42 0.93
CA GLY A 201 2.65 13.66 0.97
C GLY A 201 3.82 14.48 1.47
N LEU A 202 5.04 14.08 1.07
CA LEU A 202 6.25 14.78 1.48
C LEU A 202 6.38 16.12 0.76
N LYS A 203 6.99 17.10 1.45
CA LYS A 203 7.13 18.46 0.92
C LYS A 203 7.97 18.47 -0.36
N GLU A 204 9.01 17.65 -0.41
CA GLU A 204 9.90 17.54 -1.56
C GLU A 204 9.20 16.94 -2.78
N GLU A 205 8.30 15.97 -2.57
CA GLU A 205 7.49 15.36 -3.64
C GLU A 205 6.45 16.36 -4.17
N TYR A 206 5.89 17.20 -3.29
CA TYR A 206 5.05 18.32 -3.70
C TYR A 206 5.81 19.34 -4.56
N GLU A 207 6.99 19.79 -4.12
CA GLU A 207 7.76 20.79 -4.86
C GLU A 207 8.21 20.26 -6.23
N ASP A 208 8.44 18.96 -6.35
CA ASP A 208 8.68 18.30 -7.64
C ASP A 208 7.43 18.34 -8.54
N MET A 209 6.27 17.95 -8.01
CA MET A 209 5.00 17.96 -8.73
C MET A 209 4.54 19.37 -9.12
N LYS A 210 4.80 20.37 -8.27
CA LYS A 210 4.43 21.77 -8.52
C LYS A 210 5.11 22.36 -9.77
N LYS A 211 6.28 21.84 -10.16
CA LYS A 211 6.94 22.25 -11.41
C LYS A 211 6.12 21.89 -12.65
N LEU A 212 5.39 20.77 -12.59
CA LEU A 212 4.50 20.31 -13.65
C LEU A 212 3.11 20.95 -13.55
N VAL A 213 2.66 21.25 -12.33
CA VAL A 213 1.33 21.79 -12.05
C VAL A 213 1.45 22.99 -11.10
N PRO A 214 1.68 24.22 -11.62
CA PRO A 214 1.95 25.39 -10.78
C PRO A 214 0.80 25.80 -9.84
N SER A 215 -0.45 25.48 -10.21
CA SER A 215 -1.66 25.73 -9.41
C SER A 215 -1.84 24.78 -8.23
N LEU A 216 -1.03 23.72 -8.12
CA LEU A 216 -1.11 22.70 -7.08
C LEU A 216 -0.92 23.30 -5.69
N LYS A 217 -1.88 23.03 -4.79
CA LYS A 217 -1.83 23.41 -3.37
C LYS A 217 -1.18 22.32 -2.54
N TYR A 218 -0.43 22.67 -1.49
CA TYR A 218 0.11 21.67 -0.55
C TYR A 218 -0.75 21.55 0.69
N ARG A 219 -1.19 20.34 1.05
CA ARG A 219 -1.91 20.05 2.29
C ARG A 219 -1.04 19.15 3.19
N PRO A 220 -0.29 19.73 4.15
CA PRO A 220 0.36 18.93 5.18
C PRO A 220 -0.69 18.33 6.12
N VAL A 221 -0.32 17.23 6.75
CA VAL A 221 -1.15 16.47 7.70
C VAL A 221 -0.36 16.21 8.99
N LYS A 222 -1.05 16.17 10.12
CA LYS A 222 -0.46 15.93 11.44
C LYS A 222 -0.18 14.44 11.69
N ASP A 223 -1.06 13.56 11.19
CA ASP A 223 -1.03 12.12 11.34
C ASP A 223 -1.75 11.44 10.15
N PHE A 224 -1.76 10.10 10.12
CA PHE A 224 -2.38 9.35 9.03
C PHE A 224 -3.90 9.23 9.16
N LEU A 225 -4.48 9.59 10.32
CA LEU A 225 -5.93 9.73 10.44
C LEU A 225 -6.37 10.96 9.65
N GLU A 226 -5.73 12.11 9.84
CA GLU A 226 -6.02 13.32 9.05
C GLU A 226 -5.83 13.07 7.55
N LEU A 227 -4.76 12.37 7.15
CA LEU A 227 -4.55 12.01 5.75
C LEU A 227 -5.70 11.17 5.17
N ALA A 228 -6.15 10.16 5.91
CA ALA A 228 -7.27 9.33 5.49
C ALA A 228 -8.57 10.14 5.39
N GLN A 229 -8.81 11.11 6.29
CA GLN A 229 -9.98 11.99 6.25
C GLN A 229 -9.97 12.91 5.03
N VAL A 230 -8.80 13.47 4.69
CA VAL A 230 -8.60 14.28 3.47
C VAL A 230 -8.89 13.45 2.22
N ILE A 231 -8.36 12.23 2.15
CA ILE A 231 -8.59 11.31 1.01
C ILE A 231 -10.06 10.90 0.96
N ALA A 232 -10.67 10.52 2.08
CA ALA A 232 -12.09 10.15 2.14
C ALA A 232 -13.04 11.26 1.71
N GLY A 233 -12.65 12.53 1.93
CA GLY A 233 -13.43 13.70 1.57
C GLY A 233 -13.18 14.24 0.17
N CYS A 234 -12.18 13.74 -0.57
CA CYS A 234 -11.81 14.30 -1.88
C CYS A 234 -12.86 13.99 -2.96
N ARG A 235 -12.82 14.75 -4.06
CA ARG A 235 -13.63 14.44 -5.25
C ARG A 235 -13.24 13.09 -5.85
N PHE A 236 -11.94 12.93 -6.09
CA PHE A 236 -11.29 11.67 -6.43
C PHE A 236 -9.78 11.79 -6.19
N PHE A 237 -9.12 10.65 -6.05
CA PHE A 237 -7.71 10.54 -5.71
C PHE A 237 -6.86 10.09 -6.90
N ILE A 238 -5.69 10.69 -7.12
CA ILE A 238 -4.70 10.22 -8.09
C ILE A 238 -3.39 9.93 -7.36
N GLY A 239 -2.81 8.76 -7.58
CA GLY A 239 -1.46 8.54 -7.11
C GLY A 239 -0.78 7.31 -7.66
N ASN A 240 0.49 7.15 -7.31
CA ASN A 240 1.26 5.95 -7.63
C ASN A 240 1.35 5.00 -6.43
N GLN A 241 1.98 3.83 -6.62
CA GLN A 241 2.13 2.80 -5.58
C GLN A 241 2.86 3.32 -4.33
N SER A 242 2.08 3.88 -3.42
CA SER A 242 2.55 4.65 -2.27
C SER A 242 1.57 4.51 -1.11
N PHE A 243 1.97 4.97 0.08
CA PHE A 243 1.12 4.91 1.25
C PHE A 243 -0.21 5.67 1.10
N PRO A 244 -0.25 6.91 0.56
CA PRO A 244 -1.51 7.60 0.27
C PRO A 244 -2.45 6.78 -0.62
N PHE A 245 -1.93 6.10 -1.65
CA PHE A 245 -2.76 5.25 -2.50
C PHE A 245 -3.31 4.03 -1.73
N ALA A 246 -2.52 3.43 -0.83
CA ALA A 246 -3.00 2.35 0.04
C ALA A 246 -4.20 2.79 0.91
N LEU A 247 -4.23 4.04 1.36
CA LEU A 247 -5.38 4.61 2.07
C LEU A 247 -6.58 4.81 1.14
N ALA A 248 -6.37 5.40 -0.05
CA ALA A 248 -7.44 5.56 -1.04
C ALA A 248 -8.09 4.22 -1.41
N GLU A 249 -7.27 3.19 -1.60
CA GLU A 249 -7.70 1.82 -1.87
C GLU A 249 -8.48 1.21 -0.70
N ALA A 250 -7.97 1.37 0.52
CA ALA A 250 -8.62 0.86 1.73
C ALA A 250 -9.97 1.50 2.03
N LEU A 251 -10.13 2.78 1.68
CA LEU A 251 -11.34 3.57 1.86
C LEU A 251 -12.34 3.40 0.70
N LYS A 252 -11.90 2.84 -0.43
CA LYS A 252 -12.69 2.71 -1.67
C LYS A 252 -13.23 4.03 -2.20
N VAL A 253 -12.44 5.10 -2.08
CA VAL A 253 -12.76 6.37 -2.76
C VAL A 253 -12.60 6.20 -4.28
N LYS A 254 -13.20 7.10 -5.06
CA LYS A 254 -12.89 7.22 -6.48
C LYS A 254 -11.40 7.46 -6.67
N ARG A 255 -10.70 6.61 -7.41
CA ARG A 255 -9.23 6.64 -7.43
C ARG A 255 -8.61 6.12 -8.72
N ALA A 256 -7.47 6.71 -9.08
CA ALA A 256 -6.67 6.31 -10.24
C ALA A 256 -5.22 6.01 -9.84
N LEU A 257 -4.74 4.81 -10.15
CA LEU A 257 -3.39 4.34 -9.87
C LEU A 257 -2.45 4.46 -11.06
N GLU A 258 -1.34 5.19 -10.90
CA GLU A 258 -0.16 5.06 -11.76
C GLU A 258 0.57 3.75 -11.41
N VAL A 259 0.48 2.76 -12.29
CA VAL A 259 1.07 1.42 -12.08
C VAL A 259 2.55 1.41 -12.45
N TYR A 260 3.38 0.87 -11.56
CA TYR A 260 4.80 0.69 -11.86
C TYR A 260 5.08 -0.63 -12.57
N PHE A 261 5.50 -0.54 -13.83
CA PHE A 261 5.69 -1.68 -14.72
C PHE A 261 6.64 -2.80 -14.23
N TYR A 262 7.58 -2.50 -13.33
CA TYR A 262 8.48 -3.52 -12.76
C TYR A 262 7.92 -4.22 -11.52
N CYS A 263 6.91 -3.64 -10.86
CA CYS A 263 6.36 -4.16 -9.61
C CYS A 263 4.84 -3.90 -9.56
N PRO A 264 4.03 -4.41 -10.50
CA PRO A 264 2.59 -4.16 -10.57
C PRO A 264 1.82 -5.02 -9.55
N ASN A 265 2.07 -4.79 -8.27
CA ASN A 265 1.52 -5.57 -7.16
C ASN A 265 0.47 -4.84 -6.31
N VAL A 266 0.13 -3.62 -6.69
CA VAL A 266 -1.03 -2.90 -6.19
C VAL A 266 -2.08 -2.96 -7.29
N ILE A 267 -3.21 -3.59 -6.98
CA ILE A 267 -4.32 -3.79 -7.92
C ILE A 267 -5.54 -3.14 -7.27
N PRO A 268 -6.08 -2.04 -7.83
CA PRO A 268 -7.27 -1.41 -7.30
C PRO A 268 -8.50 -2.31 -7.50
N GLU A 269 -9.30 -2.49 -6.46
CA GLU A 269 -10.48 -3.38 -6.50
C GLU A 269 -11.77 -2.66 -6.15
N GLY A 270 -12.87 -3.02 -6.83
CA GLY A 270 -14.21 -2.46 -6.59
C GLY A 270 -14.59 -1.30 -7.52
N GLU A 271 -15.70 -0.65 -7.20
CA GLU A 271 -16.24 0.47 -8.01
C GLU A 271 -15.31 1.68 -8.00
N ASP A 272 -15.35 2.45 -9.09
CA ASP A 272 -14.56 3.67 -9.31
C ASP A 272 -13.05 3.51 -9.03
N ALA A 273 -12.55 2.29 -9.22
CA ALA A 273 -11.15 1.93 -9.06
C ALA A 273 -10.52 1.82 -10.46
N TYR A 274 -9.63 2.75 -10.77
CA TYR A 274 -8.93 2.79 -12.05
C TYR A 274 -7.43 2.61 -11.84
N ASP A 275 -6.77 1.98 -12.80
CA ASP A 275 -5.32 1.93 -12.91
C ASP A 275 -4.89 2.21 -14.35
N PHE A 276 -3.69 2.76 -14.51
CA PHE A 276 -3.17 3.14 -15.81
C PHE A 276 -1.67 2.93 -15.92
N CYS A 277 -1.26 2.51 -17.12
CA CYS A 277 0.13 2.31 -17.52
C CYS A 277 0.56 3.28 -18.64
N TYR A 278 -0.38 4.02 -19.22
CA TYR A 278 -0.20 4.79 -20.45
C TYR A 278 -0.92 6.14 -20.38
N GLN A 279 -0.32 7.16 -21.00
CA GLN A 279 -0.78 8.55 -20.90
C GLN A 279 -2.21 8.79 -21.43
N PRO A 280 -2.63 8.31 -22.62
CA PRO A 280 -3.98 8.58 -23.11
C PRO A 280 -5.09 8.01 -22.21
N GLN A 281 -4.83 6.86 -21.58
CA GLN A 281 -5.73 6.22 -20.64
C GLN A 281 -5.81 7.02 -19.34
N PHE A 282 -4.67 7.53 -18.85
CA PHE A 282 -4.65 8.40 -17.69
C PHE A 282 -5.51 9.66 -17.89
N GLU A 283 -5.33 10.36 -19.01
CA GLU A 283 -6.11 11.55 -19.35
C GLU A 283 -7.62 11.24 -19.48
N LYS A 284 -7.96 10.13 -20.15
CA LYS A 284 -9.35 9.67 -20.26
C LYS A 284 -9.98 9.43 -18.88
N ILE A 285 -9.28 8.70 -17.99
CA ILE A 285 -9.76 8.39 -16.64
C ILE A 285 -10.01 9.68 -15.84
N VAL A 286 -9.08 10.63 -15.87
CA VAL A 286 -9.22 11.90 -15.14
C VAL A 286 -10.40 12.71 -15.69
N LYS A 287 -10.58 12.73 -17.01
CA LYS A 287 -11.73 13.39 -17.63
C LYS A 287 -13.05 12.77 -17.15
N GLU A 288 -13.18 11.45 -17.21
CA GLU A 288 -14.39 10.73 -16.77
C GLU A 288 -14.68 10.94 -15.28
N LEU A 289 -13.66 10.83 -14.41
CA LEU A 289 -13.81 11.09 -12.98
C LEU A 289 -14.21 12.55 -12.66
N ASN A 290 -13.86 13.50 -13.52
CA ASN A 290 -14.21 14.91 -13.37
C ASN A 290 -15.58 15.29 -13.96
N GLU A 291 -16.25 14.37 -14.67
CA GLU A 291 -17.61 14.57 -15.21
C GLU A 291 -18.70 14.00 -14.28
N ILE A 292 -18.32 13.13 -13.34
CA ILE A 292 -19.18 12.56 -12.28
C ILE A 292 -19.25 13.51 -11.08
#